data_AF-A0A815WJ92-F1
#
_entry.id   AF-A0A815WJ92-F1
#
_cell.length_a   1.000
_cell.length_b   1.000
_cell.length_c   1.000
_cell.angle_alpha   90.00
_cell.angle_beta   90.00
_cell.angle_gamma   90.00
#
_symmetry.space_group_name_H-M   'P 1'
#
loop_
_entity.id
_entity.type
_entity.pdbx_description
1 polymer ?
#
loop_
_entity_poly.entity_id
_entity_poly.type
_entity_poly.pdbx_seq_one_letter_code
_entity_poly.pdbx_strand_id
1 'polypeptide(L)'
;MTFKNTHNRRLEGALEFTLPEAATICGFGLDVDGRIVDGVVVEKEKARVTFEKEVRKGVDPGFVEMVAGNIFRTRVYPIEAGGTRIVRVIYQDQAQIDNDSFVFHIPIYFTTTLHSLDIKLICSEISNNSKPTFISKWNSNQKFIQTNGKYYCELHLTNVQPQQDEQYISYKIKNFSASQSLCGVEVDIDNPDKAYFALCYVPPLISKKNNKMFNSRQTLSICILWDGSLSRFNIENRTYEINILEKMLNIWKSNGININLTLIIFRNVLEDANLFQLSDP
;
A
#
# COMPACT_ATOMS: atom_id res chain seq x y z
N MET A 1 -1.32 3.28 -20.11
CA MET A 1 -0.63 4.59 -20.19
C MET A 1 -0.08 4.75 -21.59
N THR A 2 -0.10 5.96 -22.16
CA THR A 2 0.38 6.23 -23.53
C THR A 2 1.47 7.29 -23.50
N PHE A 3 2.65 6.93 -24.01
CA PHE A 3 3.78 7.83 -24.22
C PHE A 3 3.73 8.36 -25.64
N LYS A 4 3.99 9.66 -25.81
CA LYS A 4 4.10 10.29 -27.12
C LYS A 4 5.46 10.97 -27.24
N ASN A 5 6.21 10.61 -28.28
CA ASN A 5 7.42 11.33 -28.64
C ASN A 5 7.06 12.51 -29.53
N THR A 6 7.21 13.72 -29.02
CA THR A 6 6.97 14.97 -29.76
C THR A 6 8.17 15.44 -30.58
N HIS A 7 9.32 14.76 -30.47
CA HIS A 7 10.55 15.12 -31.17
C HIS A 7 10.67 14.38 -32.51
N ASN A 8 11.50 14.91 -33.40
CA ASN A 8 11.81 14.35 -34.71
C ASN A 8 12.94 13.29 -34.70
N ARG A 9 13.28 12.77 -33.51
CA ARG A 9 14.30 11.74 -33.32
C ARG A 9 13.75 10.64 -32.44
N ARG A 10 14.25 9.41 -32.63
CA ARG A 10 13.93 8.28 -31.75
C ARG A 10 14.37 8.58 -30.31
N LEU A 11 13.52 8.26 -29.35
CA LEU A 11 13.78 8.43 -27.92
C LEU A 11 13.54 7.15 -27.13
N GLU A 12 14.11 7.11 -25.94
CA GLU A 12 13.76 6.20 -24.86
C GLU A 12 12.87 6.95 -23.86
N GLY A 13 11.82 6.28 -23.37
CA GLY A 13 11.00 6.74 -22.25
C GLY A 13 11.36 6.00 -20.98
N ALA A 14 11.29 6.69 -19.85
CA ALA A 14 11.35 6.09 -18.52
C ALA A 14 10.01 6.30 -17.82
N LEU A 15 9.46 5.22 -17.28
CA LEU A 15 8.27 5.25 -16.42
C LEU A 15 8.69 4.82 -15.03
N GLU A 16 8.42 5.68 -14.05
CA GLU A 16 8.73 5.43 -12.66
C GLU A 16 7.59 5.92 -11.78
N PHE A 17 7.15 5.09 -10.85
CA PHE A 17 6.16 5.47 -9.86
C PHE A 17 6.21 4.60 -8.61
N THR A 18 5.75 5.18 -7.51
CA THR A 18 5.65 4.50 -6.23
C THR A 18 4.32 3.77 -6.15
N LEU A 19 4.37 2.48 -5.85
CA LEU A 19 3.22 1.66 -5.54
C LEU A 19 2.92 1.73 -4.03
N PRO A 20 1.70 1.39 -3.59
CA PRO A 20 1.43 1.15 -2.17
C PRO A 20 2.41 0.14 -1.56
N GLU A 21 2.69 0.25 -0.27
CA GLU A 21 3.72 -0.56 0.41
C GLU A 21 3.47 -2.08 0.29
N ALA A 22 2.21 -2.50 0.36
CA ALA A 22 1.81 -3.90 0.25
C ALA A 22 1.52 -4.35 -1.20
N ALA A 23 1.71 -3.47 -2.18
CA ALA A 23 1.35 -3.77 -3.55
C ALA A 23 2.36 -4.69 -4.24
N THR A 24 1.84 -5.64 -5.00
CA THR A 24 2.61 -6.58 -5.81
C THR A 24 2.24 -6.42 -7.28
N ILE A 25 3.25 -6.32 -8.15
CA ILE A 25 3.05 -6.29 -9.60
C ILE A 25 2.74 -7.71 -10.07
N CYS A 26 1.59 -7.89 -10.71
CA CYS A 26 1.13 -9.18 -11.22
C CYS A 26 1.02 -9.21 -12.75
N GLY A 27 1.20 -8.09 -13.44
CA GLY A 27 1.20 -8.06 -14.89
C GLY A 27 1.87 -6.81 -15.47
N PHE A 28 2.46 -6.99 -16.65
CA PHE A 28 3.08 -5.91 -17.41
C PHE A 28 2.90 -6.18 -18.90
N GLY A 29 2.69 -5.15 -19.72
CA GLY A 29 2.66 -5.31 -21.17
C GLY A 29 3.06 -4.04 -21.92
N LEU A 30 3.59 -4.23 -23.11
CA LEU A 30 3.98 -3.18 -24.05
C LEU A 30 3.27 -3.36 -25.39
N ASP A 31 3.05 -2.28 -26.11
CA ASP A 31 2.58 -2.37 -27.48
C ASP A 31 3.66 -2.91 -28.42
N VAL A 32 3.28 -3.91 -29.22
CA VAL A 32 4.04 -4.42 -30.36
C VAL A 32 3.05 -4.51 -31.53
N ASP A 33 3.37 -3.84 -32.63
CA ASP A 33 2.54 -3.81 -33.85
C ASP A 33 1.05 -3.48 -33.60
N GLY A 34 0.80 -2.54 -32.68
CA GLY A 34 -0.55 -2.07 -32.35
C GLY A 34 -1.33 -2.98 -31.38
N ARG A 35 -0.71 -4.00 -30.80
CA ARG A 35 -1.32 -4.90 -29.80
C ARG A 35 -0.51 -4.90 -28.52
N ILE A 36 -1.16 -5.01 -27.36
CA ILE A 36 -0.46 -5.19 -26.09
C ILE A 36 0.03 -6.63 -26.01
N VAL A 37 1.34 -6.80 -25.83
CA VAL A 37 2.00 -8.07 -25.57
C VAL A 37 2.41 -8.10 -24.11
N ASP A 38 2.04 -9.17 -23.41
CA ASP A 38 2.39 -9.38 -22.02
C ASP A 38 3.88 -9.70 -21.85
N GLY A 39 4.50 -9.06 -20.87
CA GLY A 39 5.86 -9.34 -20.44
C GLY A 39 5.89 -10.64 -19.62
N VAL A 40 6.93 -11.44 -19.84
CA VAL A 40 7.16 -12.66 -19.07
C VAL A 40 7.94 -12.31 -17.81
N VAL A 41 7.41 -12.70 -16.64
CA VAL A 41 8.12 -12.55 -15.36
C VAL A 41 9.31 -13.53 -15.34
N VAL A 42 10.50 -12.98 -15.20
CA VAL A 42 11.75 -13.74 -15.06
C VAL A 42 12.52 -13.22 -13.86
N GLU A 43 13.26 -14.12 -13.19
CA GLU A 43 14.13 -13.74 -12.07
C GLU A 43 15.11 -12.64 -12.46
N LYS A 44 15.42 -11.72 -11.54
CA LYS A 44 16.19 -10.50 -11.79
C LYS A 44 17.52 -10.75 -12.52
N GLU A 45 18.27 -11.77 -12.11
CA GLU A 45 19.56 -12.11 -12.73
C GLU A 45 19.38 -12.62 -14.16
N LYS A 46 18.39 -13.49 -14.39
CA LYS A 46 18.05 -14.03 -15.72
C LYS A 46 17.51 -12.96 -16.66
N ALA A 47 16.74 -12.00 -16.12
CA ALA A 47 16.24 -10.83 -16.85
C ALA A 47 17.40 -10.00 -17.41
N ARG A 48 18.39 -9.70 -16.57
CA ARG A 48 19.57 -8.89 -16.95
C ARG A 48 20.42 -9.57 -18.03
N VAL A 49 20.70 -10.87 -17.86
CA VAL A 49 21.50 -11.63 -18.84
C VAL A 49 20.79 -11.72 -20.20
N THR A 50 19.47 -11.94 -20.19
CA THR A 50 18.67 -12.00 -21.42
C THR A 50 18.65 -10.63 -22.11
N PHE A 51 18.50 -9.55 -21.35
CA PHE A 51 18.55 -8.17 -21.85
C PHE A 51 19.88 -7.85 -22.55
N GLU A 52 21.02 -8.05 -21.85
CA GLU A 52 22.34 -7.75 -22.41
C GLU A 52 22.62 -8.55 -23.70
N LYS A 53 22.06 -9.76 -23.80
CA LYS A 53 22.17 -10.62 -24.98
C LYS A 53 21.30 -10.15 -26.15
N GLU A 54 20.06 -9.71 -25.91
CA GLU A 54 19.15 -9.30 -26.98
C GLU A 54 19.41 -7.87 -27.48
N VAL A 55 19.83 -6.94 -26.60
CA VAL A 55 20.31 -5.61 -27.02
C VAL A 55 21.48 -5.73 -28.01
N ARG A 56 22.39 -6.71 -27.79
CA ARG A 56 23.49 -6.99 -28.73
C ARG A 56 23.03 -7.51 -30.10
N LYS A 57 21.82 -8.06 -30.20
CA LYS A 57 21.22 -8.52 -31.45
C LYS A 57 20.36 -7.44 -32.13
N GLY A 58 20.24 -6.25 -31.54
CA GLY A 58 19.42 -5.16 -32.08
C GLY A 58 17.91 -5.41 -31.99
N VAL A 59 17.48 -6.43 -31.23
CA VAL A 59 16.09 -6.76 -30.96
C VAL A 59 15.84 -6.38 -29.49
N ASP A 60 14.92 -5.46 -29.23
CA ASP A 60 14.66 -4.96 -27.87
C ASP A 60 13.51 -5.72 -27.19
N PRO A 61 13.78 -6.53 -26.15
CA PRO A 61 12.75 -7.06 -25.28
C PRO A 61 12.52 -6.03 -24.19
N GLY A 62 11.49 -5.17 -24.33
CA GLY A 62 11.20 -4.12 -23.34
C GLY A 62 11.29 -4.62 -21.89
N PHE A 63 11.94 -3.82 -21.03
CA PHE A 63 12.47 -4.25 -19.74
C PHE A 63 11.71 -3.64 -18.56
N VAL A 64 11.41 -4.48 -17.57
CA VAL A 64 10.81 -4.09 -16.28
C VAL A 64 11.80 -4.40 -15.17
N GLU A 65 12.10 -3.40 -14.34
CA GLU A 65 12.89 -3.60 -13.13
C GLU A 65 12.11 -3.10 -11.91
N MET A 66 11.80 -4.00 -10.99
CA MET A 66 11.41 -3.58 -9.64
C MET A 66 12.67 -3.13 -8.91
N VAL A 67 12.78 -1.83 -8.65
CA VAL A 67 13.85 -1.26 -7.84
C VAL A 67 13.53 -1.55 -6.37
N ALA A 68 14.54 -1.66 -5.51
CA ALA A 68 14.35 -2.01 -4.09
C ALA A 68 13.24 -1.16 -3.42
N GLY A 69 12.33 -1.81 -2.69
CA GLY A 69 11.16 -1.20 -2.05
C GLY A 69 9.88 -1.33 -2.90
N ASN A 70 9.02 -0.31 -2.83
CA ASN A 70 7.73 -0.21 -3.51
C ASN A 70 7.78 0.69 -4.77
N ILE A 71 8.95 0.86 -5.39
CA ILE A 71 9.11 1.68 -6.61
C ILE A 71 9.12 0.79 -7.84
N PHE A 72 8.18 1.04 -8.75
CA PHE A 72 8.17 0.46 -10.07
C PHE A 72 8.95 1.31 -11.06
N ARG A 73 9.85 0.69 -11.83
CA ARG A 73 10.57 1.35 -12.93
C ARG A 73 10.57 0.48 -14.19
N THR A 74 10.30 1.08 -15.33
CA THR A 74 10.42 0.42 -16.63
C THR A 74 10.92 1.38 -17.70
N ARG A 75 11.65 0.85 -18.67
CA ARG A 75 12.13 1.58 -19.85
C ARG A 75 11.30 1.19 -21.05
N VAL A 76 10.94 2.20 -21.83
CA VAL A 76 10.14 2.06 -23.04
C VAL A 76 10.98 2.52 -24.22
N TYR A 77 11.44 1.56 -25.01
CA TYR A 77 12.23 1.80 -26.21
C TYR A 77 11.77 0.86 -27.34
N PRO A 78 11.97 1.23 -28.62
CA PRO A 78 12.15 2.60 -29.09
C PRO A 78 10.81 3.35 -29.13
N ILE A 79 10.79 4.64 -28.83
CA ILE A 79 9.67 5.53 -29.19
C ILE A 79 10.10 6.31 -30.43
N GLU A 80 9.58 5.92 -31.60
CA GLU A 80 9.94 6.53 -32.89
C GLU A 80 9.61 8.02 -32.93
N ALA A 81 10.25 8.75 -33.85
CA ALA A 81 9.98 10.18 -34.06
C ALA A 81 8.49 10.43 -34.34
N GLY A 82 7.85 11.31 -33.56
CA GLY A 82 6.40 11.54 -33.64
C GLY A 82 5.51 10.38 -33.18
N GLY A 83 6.11 9.24 -32.80
CA GLY A 83 5.43 7.99 -32.49
C GLY A 83 4.89 7.92 -31.07
N THR A 84 4.17 6.84 -30.80
CA THR A 84 3.60 6.53 -29.48
C THR A 84 3.94 5.12 -29.03
N ARG A 85 3.94 4.92 -27.71
CA ARG A 85 4.01 3.60 -27.07
C ARG A 85 2.97 3.50 -25.97
N ILE A 86 2.41 2.31 -25.78
CA ILE A 86 1.42 2.01 -24.75
C ILE A 86 2.04 1.03 -23.75
N VAL A 87 1.95 1.40 -22.48
CA VAL A 87 2.38 0.57 -21.36
C VAL A 87 1.17 0.18 -20.52
N ARG A 88 1.08 -1.11 -20.19
CA ARG A 88 0.11 -1.67 -19.23
C ARG A 88 0.87 -2.17 -18.00
N VAL A 89 0.38 -1.81 -16.83
CA VAL A 89 0.84 -2.34 -15.55
C VAL A 89 -0.39 -2.82 -14.79
N ILE A 90 -0.30 -4.01 -14.21
CA ILE A 90 -1.32 -4.61 -13.36
C ILE A 90 -0.65 -4.91 -12.02
N TYR A 91 -1.26 -4.44 -10.95
CA TYR A 91 -0.80 -4.71 -9.59
C TYR A 91 -2.00 -5.06 -8.72
N GLN A 92 -1.72 -5.78 -7.65
CA GLN A 92 -2.64 -6.06 -6.57
C GLN A 92 -2.14 -5.36 -5.31
N ASP A 93 -3.05 -4.87 -4.49
CA ASP A 93 -2.73 -4.21 -3.22
C ASP A 93 -3.76 -4.62 -2.17
N GLN A 94 -3.36 -4.52 -0.90
CA GLN A 94 -4.23 -4.74 0.24
C GLN A 94 -4.71 -3.40 0.79
N ALA A 95 -6.02 -3.28 1.03
CA ALA A 95 -6.59 -2.09 1.64
C ALA A 95 -5.97 -1.78 3.00
N GLN A 96 -5.67 -0.51 3.25
CA GLN A 96 -5.22 -0.06 4.56
C GLN A 96 -6.42 0.12 5.50
N ILE A 97 -6.23 -0.20 6.78
CA ILE A 97 -7.27 -0.01 7.80
C ILE A 97 -7.01 1.34 8.49
N ASP A 98 -7.96 2.26 8.36
CA ASP A 98 -7.99 3.53 9.08
C ASP A 98 -9.29 3.62 9.90
N ASN A 99 -9.16 3.51 11.22
CA ASN A 99 -10.28 3.50 12.16
C ASN A 99 -11.38 2.49 11.73
N ASP A 100 -12.54 3.02 11.33
CA ASP A 100 -13.71 2.26 10.89
C ASP A 100 -13.82 2.22 9.36
N SER A 101 -12.71 2.23 8.62
CA SER A 101 -12.73 2.26 7.16
C SER A 101 -11.56 1.52 6.53
N PHE A 102 -11.83 0.89 5.40
CA PHE A 102 -10.82 0.43 4.46
C PHE A 102 -10.51 1.57 3.52
N VAL A 103 -9.24 1.94 3.43
CA VAL A 103 -8.73 3.01 2.58
C VAL A 103 -7.92 2.40 1.45
N PHE A 104 -8.20 2.86 0.24
CA PHE A 104 -7.53 2.44 -0.98
C PHE A 104 -6.83 3.63 -1.61
N HIS A 105 -5.57 3.43 -2.01
CA HIS A 105 -4.75 4.42 -2.68
C HIS A 105 -4.39 3.93 -4.07
N ILE A 106 -4.90 4.61 -5.10
CA ILE A 106 -4.57 4.32 -6.49
C ILE A 106 -3.50 5.31 -6.93
N PRO A 107 -2.24 4.88 -7.11
CA PRO A 107 -1.18 5.73 -7.58
C PRO A 107 -1.51 6.23 -8.99
N ILE A 108 -1.50 7.54 -9.16
CA ILE A 108 -1.51 8.17 -10.48
C ILE A 108 -0.32 9.13 -10.54
N TYR A 109 0.84 8.53 -10.73
CA TYR A 109 2.11 9.24 -10.76
C TYR A 109 2.41 9.75 -12.15
N PHE A 110 2.52 11.06 -12.29
CA PHE A 110 2.98 11.75 -13.49
C PHE A 110 3.58 13.10 -13.11
N THR A 111 4.63 13.50 -13.82
CA THR A 111 5.37 14.75 -13.57
C THR A 111 5.05 15.85 -14.57
N THR A 112 4.35 15.52 -15.65
CA THR A 112 3.97 16.42 -16.74
C THR A 112 2.46 16.50 -16.89
N THR A 113 1.95 17.58 -17.49
CA THR A 113 0.53 17.68 -17.85
C THR A 113 0.08 16.48 -18.68
N LEU A 114 -0.96 15.78 -18.23
CA LEU A 114 -1.61 14.72 -18.99
C LEU A 114 -2.71 15.32 -19.86
N HIS A 115 -2.74 14.94 -21.14
CA HIS A 115 -3.80 15.39 -22.04
C HIS A 115 -5.17 14.85 -21.64
N SER A 116 -5.24 13.57 -21.26
CA SER A 116 -6.44 12.94 -20.73
C SER A 116 -6.08 11.94 -19.63
N LEU A 117 -7.00 11.76 -18.70
CA LEU A 117 -6.95 10.76 -17.64
C LEU A 117 -8.34 10.16 -17.48
N ASP A 118 -8.43 8.87 -17.79
CA ASP A 118 -9.65 8.08 -17.68
C ASP A 118 -9.51 7.12 -16.49
N ILE A 119 -10.45 7.19 -15.55
CA ILE A 119 -10.47 6.33 -14.37
C ILE A 119 -11.79 5.60 -14.33
N LYS A 120 -11.71 4.28 -14.16
CA LYS A 120 -12.87 3.41 -13.94
C LYS A 120 -12.67 2.64 -12.65
N LEU A 121 -13.53 2.88 -11.68
CA LEU A 121 -13.56 2.18 -10.41
C LEU A 121 -14.77 1.27 -10.35
N ILE A 122 -14.53 0.04 -9.93
CA ILE A 122 -15.56 -0.98 -9.73
C ILE A 122 -15.31 -1.57 -8.35
N CYS A 123 -16.29 -1.42 -7.46
CA CYS A 123 -16.27 -2.04 -6.14
C CYS A 123 -17.33 -3.13 -6.10
N SER A 124 -16.89 -4.39 -6.07
CA SER A 124 -17.73 -5.57 -5.95
C SER A 124 -17.74 -6.12 -4.52
N GLU A 125 -18.70 -6.99 -4.22
CA GLU A 125 -18.75 -7.78 -2.97
C GLU A 125 -18.70 -6.94 -1.69
N ILE A 126 -19.21 -5.71 -1.75
CA ILE A 126 -19.23 -4.86 -0.58
C ILE A 126 -20.28 -5.39 0.40
N SER A 127 -19.80 -6.03 1.46
CA SER A 127 -20.64 -6.41 2.59
C SER A 127 -21.42 -5.20 3.14
N ASN A 128 -22.64 -5.44 3.61
CA ASN A 128 -23.48 -4.44 4.27
C ASN A 128 -23.81 -3.19 3.43
N ASN A 129 -23.73 -3.29 2.09
CA ASN A 129 -24.09 -2.19 1.17
C ASN A 129 -23.33 -0.87 1.46
N SER A 130 -22.10 -0.99 1.95
CA SER A 130 -21.28 0.14 2.39
C SER A 130 -20.82 0.97 1.18
N LYS A 131 -21.49 2.09 0.92
CA LYS A 131 -21.17 2.93 -0.24
C LYS A 131 -19.72 3.46 -0.19
N PRO A 132 -18.89 3.25 -1.24
CA PRO A 132 -17.58 3.88 -1.33
C PRO A 132 -17.69 5.40 -1.37
N THR A 133 -16.74 6.09 -0.73
CA THR A 133 -16.67 7.55 -0.70
C THR A 133 -15.27 8.01 -1.02
N PHE A 134 -15.13 9.00 -1.91
CA PHE A 134 -13.84 9.60 -2.19
C PHE A 134 -13.35 10.43 -0.99
N ILE A 135 -12.04 10.38 -0.77
CA ILE A 135 -11.34 11.21 0.22
C ILE A 135 -10.27 12.10 -0.44
N SER A 136 -9.85 11.80 -1.67
CA SER A 136 -8.97 12.67 -2.45
C SER A 136 -9.67 13.94 -2.93
N LYS A 137 -8.92 15.03 -3.11
CA LYS A 137 -9.44 16.33 -3.56
C LYS A 137 -9.89 16.33 -5.02
N TRP A 138 -9.29 15.50 -5.88
CA TRP A 138 -9.59 15.42 -7.31
C TRP A 138 -11.05 15.15 -7.67
N ASN A 139 -11.84 14.66 -6.73
CA ASN A 139 -13.15 14.07 -7.02
C ASN A 139 -14.17 14.22 -5.90
N SER A 140 -14.10 15.29 -5.10
CA SER A 140 -15.07 15.56 -4.02
C SER A 140 -16.53 15.56 -4.48
N ASN A 141 -16.79 15.87 -5.76
CA ASN A 141 -18.13 15.98 -6.33
C ASN A 141 -18.62 14.70 -7.03
N GLN A 142 -17.75 13.73 -7.23
CA GLN A 142 -18.06 12.52 -7.98
C GLN A 142 -18.65 11.45 -7.07
N LYS A 143 -19.61 10.70 -7.60
CA LYS A 143 -20.39 9.74 -6.80
C LYS A 143 -20.32 8.37 -7.42
N PHE A 144 -20.20 7.37 -6.56
CA PHE A 144 -20.41 5.99 -6.94
C PHE A 144 -21.89 5.74 -7.20
N ILE A 145 -22.18 5.13 -8.36
CA ILE A 145 -23.50 4.70 -8.81
C ILE A 145 -23.61 3.20 -8.54
N GLN A 146 -24.73 2.77 -7.94
CA GLN A 146 -24.96 1.36 -7.64
C GLN A 146 -25.72 0.68 -8.78
N THR A 147 -25.24 -0.46 -9.25
CA THR A 147 -25.90 -1.27 -10.30
C THR A 147 -25.55 -2.75 -10.08
N ASN A 148 -26.56 -3.63 -10.05
CA ASN A 148 -26.41 -5.09 -9.86
C ASN A 148 -25.52 -5.46 -8.65
N GLY A 149 -25.71 -4.79 -7.52
CA GLY A 149 -24.94 -5.05 -6.28
C GLY A 149 -23.48 -4.58 -6.30
N LYS A 150 -23.02 -3.94 -7.38
CA LYS A 150 -21.68 -3.32 -7.50
C LYS A 150 -21.79 -1.80 -7.50
N TYR A 151 -20.71 -1.14 -7.11
CA TYR A 151 -20.58 0.31 -7.21
C TYR A 151 -19.60 0.68 -8.32
N TYR A 152 -20.01 1.63 -9.16
CA TYR A 152 -19.24 2.09 -10.31
C TYR A 152 -18.97 3.59 -10.20
N CYS A 153 -17.76 3.99 -10.60
CA CYS A 153 -17.44 5.39 -10.84
C CYS A 153 -16.55 5.49 -12.07
N GLU A 154 -16.91 6.37 -13.00
CA GLU A 154 -16.12 6.68 -14.19
C GLU A 154 -15.81 8.18 -14.20
N LEU A 155 -14.55 8.51 -14.46
CA LEU A 155 -14.03 9.87 -14.48
C LEU A 155 -13.27 10.07 -15.79
N HIS A 156 -13.60 11.16 -16.48
CA HIS A 156 -12.91 11.61 -17.67
C HIS A 156 -12.39 13.02 -17.40
N LEU A 157 -11.08 13.15 -17.24
CA LEU A 157 -10.41 14.42 -16.98
C LEU A 157 -9.50 14.76 -18.16
N THR A 158 -9.41 16.05 -18.50
CA THR A 158 -8.55 16.55 -19.57
C THR A 158 -7.60 17.62 -19.04
N ASN A 159 -6.41 17.71 -19.66
CA ASN A 159 -5.36 18.67 -19.29
C ASN A 159 -5.02 18.66 -17.79
N VAL A 160 -4.88 17.46 -17.22
CA VAL A 160 -4.63 17.25 -15.78
C VAL A 160 -3.18 17.58 -15.44
N GLN A 161 -2.99 18.43 -14.43
CA GLN A 161 -1.66 18.76 -13.91
C GLN A 161 -1.47 18.15 -12.53
N PRO A 162 -0.29 17.57 -12.25
CA PRO A 162 -0.01 17.02 -10.93
C PRO A 162 0.20 18.17 -9.92
N GLN A 163 -0.47 18.12 -8.77
CA GLN A 163 -0.07 18.89 -7.58
C GLN A 163 0.82 18.00 -6.69
N GLN A 164 1.73 18.60 -5.90
CA GLN A 164 2.71 17.86 -5.08
C GLN A 164 2.07 16.83 -4.13
N ASP A 165 0.85 17.09 -3.65
CA ASP A 165 0.12 16.20 -2.72
C ASP A 165 -0.94 15.33 -3.42
N GLU A 166 -1.06 15.43 -4.74
CA GLU A 166 -2.08 14.75 -5.55
C GLU A 166 -1.37 13.77 -6.48
N GLN A 167 -0.85 12.67 -5.93
CA GLN A 167 -0.31 11.54 -6.70
C GLN A 167 -1.15 10.28 -6.51
N TYR A 168 -2.27 10.39 -5.79
CA TYR A 168 -3.14 9.27 -5.45
C TYR A 168 -4.61 9.65 -5.57
N ILE A 169 -5.38 8.79 -6.21
CA ILE A 169 -6.84 8.77 -6.06
C ILE A 169 -7.15 7.89 -4.87
N SER A 170 -7.85 8.45 -3.89
CA SER A 170 -8.11 7.77 -2.63
C SER A 170 -9.59 7.71 -2.35
N TYR A 171 -10.07 6.51 -2.03
CA TYR A 171 -11.45 6.28 -1.61
C TYR A 171 -11.47 5.38 -0.39
N LYS A 172 -12.53 5.49 0.38
CA LYS A 172 -12.76 4.65 1.56
C LYS A 172 -14.10 3.94 1.49
N ILE A 173 -14.11 2.74 2.04
CA ILE A 173 -15.32 1.97 2.29
C ILE A 173 -15.43 1.86 3.80
N LYS A 174 -16.58 2.28 4.35
CA LYS A 174 -16.81 2.18 5.79
C LYS A 174 -16.81 0.70 6.19
N ASN A 175 -15.97 0.36 7.15
CA ASN A 175 -16.00 -0.92 7.81
C ASN A 175 -17.16 -0.91 8.82
N PHE A 176 -18.33 -1.40 8.40
CA PHE A 176 -19.47 -1.48 9.31
C PHE A 176 -19.25 -2.64 10.29
N SER A 177 -18.94 -2.24 11.52
CA SER A 177 -18.84 -3.06 12.73
C SER A 177 -17.53 -3.83 12.85
N ALA A 178 -16.65 -3.32 13.71
CA ALA A 178 -16.27 -3.89 15.00
C ALA A 178 -16.80 -5.29 15.47
N SER A 179 -17.74 -5.95 14.78
CA SER A 179 -18.43 -7.16 15.24
C SER A 179 -18.63 -8.21 14.15
N GLN A 180 -18.27 -7.94 12.89
CA GLN A 180 -18.50 -8.86 11.78
C GLN A 180 -17.21 -9.05 10.97
N SER A 181 -16.82 -10.32 10.78
CA SER A 181 -15.77 -10.68 9.83
C SER A 181 -16.27 -10.40 8.42
N LEU A 182 -15.47 -9.73 7.61
CA LEU A 182 -15.66 -9.75 6.16
C LEU A 182 -15.23 -11.11 5.64
N CYS A 183 -16.10 -11.78 4.91
CA CYS A 183 -15.78 -13.01 4.19
C CYS A 183 -16.09 -12.77 2.72
N GLY A 184 -15.09 -12.92 1.85
CA GLY A 184 -15.25 -13.04 0.41
C GLY A 184 -15.03 -14.48 0.00
N VAL A 185 -15.83 -14.99 -0.93
CA VAL A 185 -15.65 -16.31 -1.54
C VAL A 185 -15.75 -16.15 -3.04
N GLU A 186 -14.69 -16.48 -3.75
CA GLU A 186 -14.61 -16.41 -5.20
C GLU A 186 -14.46 -17.82 -5.76
N VAL A 187 -15.33 -18.22 -6.69
CA VAL A 187 -15.21 -19.49 -7.41
C VAL A 187 -14.34 -19.25 -8.64
N ASP A 188 -13.39 -20.14 -8.88
CA ASP A 188 -12.50 -20.09 -10.04
C ASP A 188 -13.34 -20.16 -11.33
N ILE A 189 -13.20 -19.15 -12.19
CA ILE A 189 -13.97 -19.02 -13.44
C ILE A 189 -13.68 -20.20 -14.37
N ASP A 190 -12.44 -20.71 -14.37
CA ASP A 190 -12.01 -21.79 -15.24
C ASP A 190 -12.24 -23.17 -14.59
N ASN A 191 -12.52 -23.22 -13.28
CA ASN A 191 -12.76 -24.45 -12.55
C ASN A 191 -13.81 -24.27 -11.42
N PRO A 192 -15.11 -24.52 -11.72
CA PRO A 192 -16.20 -24.33 -10.75
C PRO A 192 -16.09 -25.14 -9.45
N ASP A 193 -15.25 -26.19 -9.43
CA ASP A 193 -15.01 -27.01 -8.23
C ASP A 193 -13.93 -26.41 -7.30
N LYS A 194 -13.30 -25.30 -7.71
CA LYS A 194 -12.33 -24.57 -6.89
C LYS A 194 -12.91 -23.25 -6.42
N ALA A 195 -12.80 -23.00 -5.12
CA ALA A 195 -13.15 -21.72 -4.53
C ALA A 195 -11.99 -21.21 -3.67
N TYR A 196 -11.77 -19.90 -3.72
CA TYR A 196 -10.88 -19.15 -2.88
C TYR A 196 -11.73 -18.37 -1.88
N PHE A 197 -11.26 -18.23 -0.64
CA PHE A 197 -11.93 -17.39 0.33
C PHE A 197 -10.94 -16.49 1.05
N ALA A 198 -11.42 -15.31 1.44
CA ALA A 198 -10.67 -14.35 2.24
C ALA A 198 -11.51 -13.98 3.46
N LEU A 199 -10.94 -14.13 4.65
CA LEU A 199 -11.54 -13.70 5.91
C LEU A 199 -10.76 -12.50 6.46
N CYS A 200 -11.40 -11.35 6.56
CA CYS A 200 -10.87 -10.20 7.28
C CYS A 200 -11.68 -9.99 8.56
N TYR A 201 -11.07 -10.31 9.70
CA TYR A 201 -11.64 -10.02 11.01
C TYR A 201 -10.99 -8.75 11.56
N VAL A 202 -11.77 -7.67 11.65
CA VAL A 202 -11.35 -6.46 12.35
C VAL A 202 -11.97 -6.51 13.74
N PRO A 203 -11.17 -6.69 14.81
CA PRO A 203 -11.71 -6.72 16.15
C PRO A 203 -12.38 -5.37 16.48
N PRO A 204 -13.41 -5.38 17.34
CA PRO A 204 -14.07 -4.15 17.76
C PRO A 204 -13.06 -3.14 18.28
N LEU A 205 -13.16 -1.89 17.83
CA LEU A 205 -12.58 -0.78 18.57
C LEU A 205 -13.08 -0.90 20.00
N ILE A 206 -12.16 -1.13 20.93
CA ILE A 206 -12.54 -1.30 22.32
C ILE A 206 -13.06 0.06 22.79
N SER A 207 -14.37 0.15 22.96
CA SER A 207 -15.05 1.32 23.50
C SER A 207 -14.36 1.74 24.79
N LYS A 208 -13.81 2.97 24.83
CA LYS A 208 -13.23 3.56 26.05
C LYS A 208 -14.17 3.46 27.25
N LYS A 209 -15.49 3.43 27.02
CA LYS A 209 -16.49 3.33 28.08
C LYS A 209 -16.52 1.99 28.81
N ASN A 210 -16.03 0.90 28.21
CA ASN A 210 -16.06 -0.45 28.80
C ASN A 210 -14.79 -1.24 28.50
N ASN A 211 -13.64 -0.57 28.62
CA ASN A 211 -12.34 -1.19 28.45
C ASN A 211 -12.08 -2.12 29.65
N LYS A 212 -12.59 -3.35 29.64
CA LYS A 212 -12.43 -4.31 30.76
C LYS A 212 -10.96 -4.60 31.09
N MET A 213 -10.03 -4.37 30.16
CA MET A 213 -8.59 -4.45 30.40
C MET A 213 -8.10 -3.34 31.36
N PHE A 214 -8.70 -2.15 31.28
CA PHE A 214 -8.39 -0.96 32.09
C PHE A 214 -9.32 -0.81 33.30
N ASN A 215 -10.46 -1.50 33.31
CA ASN A 215 -11.37 -1.64 34.46
C ASN A 215 -11.07 -2.90 35.31
N SER A 216 -10.07 -3.70 34.93
CA SER A 216 -9.66 -4.82 35.76
C SER A 216 -8.77 -4.31 36.89
N ARG A 217 -9.07 -4.69 38.14
CA ARG A 217 -8.11 -4.59 39.25
C ARG A 217 -6.90 -5.53 39.06
N GLN A 218 -6.79 -6.20 37.92
CA GLN A 218 -5.78 -7.20 37.65
C GLN A 218 -4.51 -6.50 37.18
N THR A 219 -3.44 -6.66 37.94
CA THR A 219 -2.13 -6.14 37.58
C THR A 219 -1.64 -6.80 36.29
N LEU A 220 -1.35 -6.00 35.27
CA LEU A 220 -0.72 -6.49 34.04
C LEU A 220 0.78 -6.61 34.27
N SER A 221 1.38 -7.71 33.81
CA SER A 221 2.84 -7.89 33.82
C SER A 221 3.38 -7.68 32.42
N ILE A 222 4.19 -6.64 32.24
CA ILE A 222 4.77 -6.27 30.94
C ILE A 222 6.29 -6.38 31.06
N CYS A 223 6.93 -7.08 30.11
CA CYS A 223 8.38 -7.12 30.00
C CYS A 223 8.83 -6.29 28.79
N ILE A 224 9.73 -5.33 29.01
CA ILE A 224 10.42 -4.56 27.98
C ILE A 224 11.82 -5.14 27.84
N LEU A 225 12.15 -5.62 26.64
CA LEU A 225 13.51 -5.95 26.24
C LEU A 225 14.10 -4.73 25.52
N TRP A 226 15.12 -4.10 26.10
CA TRP A 226 15.72 -2.88 25.55
C TRP A 226 17.11 -3.16 24.98
N ASP A 227 17.27 -2.95 23.67
CA ASP A 227 18.55 -3.03 22.97
C ASP A 227 19.49 -1.90 23.43
N GLY A 228 20.51 -2.26 24.21
CA GLY A 228 21.58 -1.38 24.70
C GLY A 228 22.85 -1.41 23.84
N SER A 229 22.79 -1.96 22.62
CA SER A 229 23.95 -2.09 21.72
C SER A 229 24.54 -0.74 21.29
N LEU A 230 25.81 -0.76 20.86
CA LEU A 230 26.50 0.45 20.39
C LEU A 230 25.85 1.07 19.14
N SER A 231 25.18 0.28 18.30
CA SER A 231 24.38 0.80 17.18
C SER A 231 23.21 1.69 17.61
N ARG A 232 22.77 1.57 18.87
CA ARG A 232 21.70 2.37 19.47
C ARG A 232 22.24 3.58 20.27
N PHE A 233 23.56 3.82 20.26
CA PHE A 233 24.18 4.88 21.06
C PHE A 233 23.83 6.30 20.61
N ASN A 234 23.33 6.49 19.37
CA ASN A 234 22.94 7.80 18.88
C ASN A 234 21.93 8.47 19.86
N ILE A 235 22.28 9.69 20.30
CA ILE A 235 21.50 10.50 21.24
C ILE A 235 20.07 10.74 20.74
N GLU A 236 19.88 10.93 19.43
CA GLU A 236 18.55 11.14 18.84
C GLU A 236 17.68 9.90 18.97
N ASN A 237 18.24 8.72 18.68
CA ASN A 237 17.54 7.44 18.83
C ASN A 237 17.14 7.22 20.29
N ARG A 238 18.07 7.44 21.23
CA ARG A 238 17.81 7.26 22.66
C ARG A 238 16.75 8.24 23.18
N THR A 239 16.78 9.48 22.70
CA THR A 239 15.76 10.49 23.05
C THR A 239 14.38 10.10 22.51
N TYR A 240 14.31 9.57 21.29
CA TYR A 240 13.06 9.11 20.69
C TYR A 240 12.49 7.89 21.44
N GLU A 241 13.32 6.90 21.75
CA GLU A 241 12.96 5.71 22.52
C GLU A 241 12.41 6.09 23.92
N ILE A 242 13.12 6.95 24.65
CA ILE A 242 12.67 7.45 25.97
C ILE A 242 11.35 8.19 25.84
N ASN A 243 11.19 9.08 24.85
CA ASN A 243 9.94 9.82 24.64
C ASN A 243 8.75 8.89 24.37
N ILE A 244 8.93 7.80 23.62
CA ILE A 244 7.88 6.80 23.40
C ILE A 244 7.52 6.13 24.72
N LEU A 245 8.52 5.68 25.50
CA LEU A 245 8.29 5.03 26.78
C LEU A 245 7.56 5.96 27.76
N GLU A 246 7.99 7.22 27.87
CA GLU A 246 7.33 8.22 28.71
C GLU A 246 5.87 8.43 28.30
N LYS A 247 5.59 8.62 27.00
CA LYS A 247 4.22 8.76 26.52
C LYS A 247 3.38 7.53 26.82
N MET A 248 3.92 6.34 26.59
CA MET A 248 3.23 5.07 26.83
C MET A 248 2.92 4.88 28.33
N LEU A 249 3.91 5.10 29.21
CA LEU A 249 3.76 5.01 30.67
C LEU A 249 2.76 6.05 31.19
N ASN A 250 2.80 7.28 30.68
CA ASN A 250 1.83 8.32 31.04
C ASN A 250 0.41 7.96 30.59
N ILE A 251 0.25 7.38 29.40
CA ILE A 251 -1.05 6.85 28.95
C ILE A 251 -1.52 5.77 29.93
N TRP A 252 -0.69 4.80 30.29
CA TRP A 252 -1.10 3.74 31.22
C TRP A 252 -1.47 4.27 32.61
N LYS A 253 -0.67 5.19 33.16
CA LYS A 253 -0.95 5.86 34.44
C LYS A 253 -2.25 6.66 34.39
N SER A 254 -2.44 7.48 33.36
CA SER A 254 -3.64 8.32 33.21
C SER A 254 -4.95 7.51 33.07
N ASN A 255 -4.86 6.25 32.67
CA ASN A 255 -5.99 5.33 32.60
C ASN A 255 -6.11 4.38 33.81
N GLY A 256 -5.33 4.60 34.90
CA GLY A 256 -5.44 3.82 36.15
C GLY A 256 -5.03 2.34 36.01
N ILE A 257 -4.12 2.02 35.09
CA ILE A 257 -3.68 0.64 34.88
C ILE A 257 -2.56 0.29 35.88
N ASN A 258 -2.80 -0.70 36.72
CA ASN A 258 -1.75 -1.29 37.55
C ASN A 258 -0.83 -2.17 36.70
N ILE A 259 0.44 -1.81 36.61
CA ILE A 259 1.42 -2.53 35.77
C ILE A 259 2.64 -2.89 36.60
N ASN A 260 3.00 -4.18 36.59
CA ASN A 260 4.32 -4.66 36.95
C ASN A 260 5.17 -4.66 35.68
N LEU A 261 6.14 -3.76 35.62
CA LEU A 261 7.05 -3.61 34.49
C LEU A 261 8.37 -4.32 34.81
N THR A 262 8.78 -5.22 33.93
CA THR A 262 10.13 -5.79 33.94
C THR A 262 10.91 -5.16 32.79
N LEU A 263 12.05 -4.54 33.07
CA LEU A 263 12.97 -4.04 32.06
C LEU A 263 14.22 -4.91 32.06
N ILE A 264 14.51 -5.50 30.91
CA ILE A 264 15.74 -6.26 30.68
C ILE A 264 16.49 -5.56 29.56
N ILE A 265 17.66 -5.03 29.89
CA ILE A 265 18.56 -4.46 28.91
C ILE A 265 19.36 -5.60 28.31
N PHE A 266 19.55 -5.60 27.00
CA PHE A 266 20.37 -6.59 26.34
C PHE A 266 21.39 -5.95 25.41
N ARG A 267 22.58 -6.55 25.37
CA ARG A 267 23.65 -6.20 24.43
C ARG A 267 24.09 -7.47 23.70
N ASN A 268 25.28 -7.96 24.00
CA ASN A 268 25.74 -9.31 23.68
C ASN A 268 25.30 -10.35 24.73
N VAL A 269 24.81 -9.92 25.88
CA VAL A 269 24.24 -10.74 26.97
C VAL A 269 23.02 -10.01 27.54
N LEU A 270 22.10 -10.75 28.17
CA LEU A 270 21.01 -10.18 28.96
C LEU A 270 21.55 -9.64 30.28
N GLU A 271 21.19 -8.40 30.62
CA GLU A 271 21.40 -7.84 31.96
C GLU A 271 20.30 -8.34 32.92
N ASP A 272 20.50 -8.14 34.22
CA ASP A 272 19.51 -8.52 35.23
C ASP A 272 18.20 -7.75 35.06
N ALA A 273 17.10 -8.43 35.37
CA ALA A 273 15.76 -7.86 35.26
C ALA A 273 15.54 -6.75 36.30
N ASN A 274 15.21 -5.55 35.82
CA ASN A 274 14.82 -4.42 36.65
C ASN A 274 13.30 -4.39 36.78
N LEU A 275 12.80 -4.46 38.01
CA LEU A 275 11.37 -4.51 38.29
C LEU A 275 10.86 -3.13 38.74
N PHE A 276 9.80 -2.66 38.10
CA PHE A 276 9.12 -1.43 38.45
C PHE A 276 7.63 -1.72 38.64
N GLN A 277 7.00 -0.99 39.53
CA GLN A 277 5.56 -1.03 39.71
C GLN A 277 4.99 0.35 39.39
N LEU A 278 4.14 0.41 38.38
CA LEU A 278 3.24 1.54 38.18
C LEU A 278 2.06 1.33 39.16
N SER A 279 2.26 1.73 40.41
CA SER A 279 1.19 1.91 41.37
C SER A 279 0.65 3.35 41.28
N ASP A 280 -0.63 3.53 41.53
CA ASP A 280 -1.22 4.87 41.72
C ASP A 280 -0.42 5.67 42.77
N PRO A 281 -0.28 7.00 42.63
CA PRO A 281 0.25 7.85 43.69
C PRO A 281 -0.65 7.83 44.94
#